data_AF-A0A2D9C8C6-F1
#
_entry.id   AF-A0A2D9C8C6-F1
#
_cell.length_a   1.000
_cell.length_b   1.000
_cell.length_c   1.000
_cell.angle_alpha   90.00
_cell.angle_beta   90.00
_cell.angle_gamma   90.00
#
_symmetry.space_group_name_H-M   'P 1'
#
loop_
_entity.id
_entity.type
_entity.pdbx_description
1 polymer ?
#
loop_
_entity_poly.entity_id
_entity_poly.type
_entity_poly.pdbx_seq_one_letter_code
_entity_poly.pdbx_strand_id
1 'polypeptide(L)'
;MYIERLADDEVLNDVIDLIDAGAPLDSISGAMLSTGVLRGMHTVDIKILLRPLLTAHINSLAEAIGIDDYKITFDDYKDEKEEEALKLKNRIKAKLDKIKGPPDEGEKIMEKVEQSISTEGEVQEAVPTQEEPKGLMAKEQ
;
A
#
# COMPACT_ATOMS: atom_id res chain seq x y z
N MET A 1 32.49 11.26 7.54
CA MET A 1 31.97 10.90 6.19
C MET A 1 30.90 9.81 6.34
N TYR A 2 30.02 9.56 5.36
CA TYR A 2 28.98 8.52 5.52
C TYR A 2 29.56 7.12 5.76
N ILE A 3 30.57 6.75 4.99
CA ILE A 3 31.27 5.46 5.10
C ILE A 3 31.89 5.28 6.49
N GLU A 4 32.54 6.32 7.04
CA GLU A 4 33.11 6.29 8.40
C GLU A 4 32.04 6.04 9.45
N ARG A 5 30.84 6.61 9.29
CA ARG A 5 29.72 6.39 10.22
C ARG A 5 29.16 4.98 10.14
N LEU A 6 29.29 4.28 9.02
CA LEU A 6 28.93 2.86 8.92
C LEU A 6 30.00 1.92 9.49
N ALA A 7 31.21 2.44 9.75
CA ALA A 7 32.25 1.69 10.43
C ALA A 7 32.13 1.78 11.97
N ASP A 8 31.27 2.66 12.49
CA ASP A 8 30.95 2.71 13.91
C ASP A 8 30.04 1.53 14.27
N ASP A 9 30.46 0.71 15.24
CA ASP A 9 29.75 -0.52 15.64
C ASP A 9 28.28 -0.28 16.01
N GLU A 10 27.97 0.83 16.69
CA GLU A 10 26.59 1.17 17.06
C GLU A 10 25.70 1.37 15.82
N VAL A 11 26.19 2.13 14.84
CA VAL A 11 25.45 2.43 13.62
C VAL A 11 25.33 1.19 12.74
N LEU A 12 26.37 0.37 12.70
CA LEU A 12 26.37 -0.88 11.95
C LEU A 12 25.32 -1.86 12.51
N ASN A 13 25.25 -2.02 13.84
CA ASN A 13 24.23 -2.84 14.49
C ASN A 13 22.82 -2.33 14.20
N ASP A 14 22.58 -1.02 14.31
CA ASP A 14 21.27 -0.44 13.96
C ASP A 14 20.87 -0.70 12.49
N VAL A 15 21.84 -0.64 11.58
CA VAL A 15 21.61 -0.92 10.15
C VAL A 15 21.27 -2.40 9.94
N ILE A 16 21.97 -3.31 10.62
CA ILE A 16 21.69 -4.74 10.57
C ILE A 16 20.30 -5.05 11.12
N ASP A 17 19.93 -4.47 12.26
CA ASP A 17 18.59 -4.63 12.84
C ASP A 17 17.49 -4.17 11.87
N LEU A 18 17.72 -3.10 11.10
CA LEU A 18 16.81 -2.67 10.04
C LEU A 18 16.74 -3.65 8.87
N ILE A 19 17.87 -4.24 8.49
CA ILE A 19 17.93 -5.26 7.43
C ILE A 19 17.14 -6.50 7.86
N ASP A 20 17.35 -6.97 9.09
CA ASP A 20 16.64 -8.10 9.70
C ASP A 20 15.13 -7.82 9.85
N ALA A 21 14.76 -6.56 10.12
CA ALA A 21 13.37 -6.12 10.12
C ALA A 21 12.71 -6.12 8.73
N GLY A 22 13.46 -6.42 7.66
CA GLY A 22 12.97 -6.43 6.28
C GLY A 22 12.85 -5.02 5.70
N ALA A 23 13.75 -4.10 6.05
CA ALA A 23 13.87 -2.83 5.35
C ALA A 23 14.81 -2.98 4.14
N PRO A 24 14.43 -2.51 2.94
CA PRO A 24 15.33 -2.56 1.79
C PRO A 24 16.52 -1.61 1.97
N LEU A 25 17.69 -2.05 1.49
CA LEU A 25 18.95 -1.30 1.59
C LEU A 25 18.86 0.11 0.99
N ASP A 26 18.15 0.25 -0.13
CA ASP A 26 17.95 1.54 -0.81
C ASP A 26 17.13 2.55 0.02
N SER A 27 16.29 2.06 0.93
CA SER A 27 15.54 2.90 1.85
C SER A 27 16.38 3.36 3.03
N ILE A 28 17.22 2.46 3.55
CA ILE A 28 18.17 2.78 4.64
C ILE A 28 19.16 3.83 4.16
N SER A 29 19.79 3.61 3.00
CA SER A 29 20.73 4.58 2.40
C SER A 29 20.04 5.91 2.07
N GLY A 30 18.81 5.84 1.55
CA GLY A 30 17.98 7.00 1.27
C GLY A 30 17.66 7.82 2.51
N ALA A 31 17.32 7.17 3.63
CA ALA A 31 17.06 7.81 4.92
C ALA A 31 18.33 8.48 5.46
N MET A 32 19.46 7.78 5.49
CA MET A 32 20.75 8.33 5.93
C MET A 32 21.13 9.60 5.15
N LEU A 33 21.04 9.55 3.81
CA LEU A 33 21.36 10.72 2.98
C LEU A 33 20.35 11.85 3.18
N SER A 34 19.06 11.53 3.36
CA SER A 34 18.03 12.54 3.63
C SER A 34 18.31 13.32 4.91
N THR A 35 18.81 12.68 5.97
CA THR A 35 19.24 13.41 7.18
C THR A 35 20.38 14.39 6.90
N GLY A 36 21.26 14.08 5.95
CA GLY A 36 22.31 14.99 5.53
C GLY A 36 21.83 16.19 4.75
N VAL A 37 20.85 15.99 3.88
CA VAL A 37 20.17 17.10 3.18
C VAL A 37 19.48 18.00 4.20
N LEU A 38 18.75 17.43 5.16
CA LEU A 38 18.07 18.18 6.23
C LEU A 38 19.03 18.99 7.11
N ARG A 39 20.22 18.46 7.37
CA ARG A 39 21.27 19.15 8.13
C ARG A 39 22.09 20.14 7.28
N GLY A 40 21.76 20.30 6.00
CA GLY A 40 22.48 21.18 5.09
C GLY A 40 23.89 20.71 4.72
N MET A 41 24.23 19.44 4.94
CA MET A 41 25.56 18.89 4.61
C MET A 41 25.77 18.69 3.11
N HIS A 42 24.71 18.41 2.36
CA HIS A 42 24.76 18.24 0.91
C HIS A 42 23.39 18.52 0.27
N THR A 43 23.35 18.73 -1.05
CA THR A 43 22.10 18.99 -1.81
C THR A 43 21.43 17.71 -2.28
N VAL A 44 20.17 17.81 -2.73
CA VAL A 44 19.41 16.65 -3.25
C VAL A 44 20.11 15.99 -4.44
N ASP A 45 20.77 16.77 -5.30
CA ASP A 45 21.50 16.24 -6.45
C ASP A 45 22.67 15.33 -6.03
N ILE A 46 23.39 15.75 -4.98
CA ILE A 46 24.48 14.95 -4.40
C ILE A 46 23.92 13.67 -3.76
N LYS A 47 22.75 13.74 -3.12
CA LYS A 47 22.07 12.54 -2.59
C LYS A 47 21.80 11.53 -3.70
N ILE A 48 21.31 11.95 -4.86
CA ILE A 48 21.02 11.03 -5.98
C ILE A 48 22.29 10.35 -6.47
N LEU A 49 23.42 11.08 -6.54
CA LEU A 49 24.71 10.53 -6.95
C LEU A 49 25.32 9.58 -5.90
N LEU A 50 25.19 9.89 -4.61
CA LEU A 50 25.75 9.09 -3.51
C LEU A 50 24.92 7.86 -3.15
N ARG A 51 23.62 7.87 -3.46
CA ARG A 51 22.70 6.79 -3.10
C ARG A 51 23.16 5.40 -3.56
N PRO A 52 23.44 5.14 -4.84
CA PRO A 52 23.87 3.81 -5.27
C PRO A 52 25.21 3.38 -4.65
N LEU A 53 26.12 4.33 -4.41
CA LEU A 53 27.40 4.07 -3.77
C LEU A 53 27.23 3.60 -2.32
N LEU A 54 26.37 4.28 -1.55
CA LEU A 54 26.06 3.91 -0.17
C LEU A 54 25.33 2.58 -0.09
N THR A 55 24.35 2.35 -0.97
CA THR A 55 23.63 1.06 -1.04
C THR A 55 24.60 -0.10 -1.34
N ALA A 56 25.53 0.08 -2.28
CA ALA A 56 26.55 -0.93 -2.58
C ALA A 56 27.51 -1.18 -1.42
N HIS A 57 27.85 -0.14 -0.65
CA HIS A 57 28.67 -0.29 0.54
C HIS A 57 27.94 -1.09 1.64
N ILE A 58 26.67 -0.78 1.90
CA ILE A 58 25.86 -1.54 2.85
C ILE A 58 25.72 -3.00 2.38
N ASN A 59 25.53 -3.23 1.07
CA ASN A 59 25.52 -4.58 0.50
C ASN A 59 26.81 -5.35 0.81
N SER A 60 27.98 -4.73 0.62
CA SER A 60 29.26 -5.36 0.95
C SER A 60 29.42 -5.67 2.44
N LEU A 61 28.82 -4.85 3.32
CA LEU A 61 28.81 -5.10 4.76
C LEU A 61 27.86 -6.25 5.13
N ALA A 62 26.67 -6.29 4.52
CA ALA A 62 25.70 -7.36 4.72
C ALA A 62 26.26 -8.73 4.27
N GLU A 63 26.92 -8.79 3.10
CA GLU A 63 27.62 -9.98 2.61
C GLU A 63 28.74 -10.43 3.56
N ALA A 64 29.49 -9.49 4.13
CA ALA A 64 30.56 -9.80 5.07
C ALA A 64 30.05 -10.40 6.40
N ILE A 65 28.80 -10.07 6.77
CA ILE A 65 28.16 -10.52 8.02
C ILE A 65 27.35 -11.81 7.79
N GLY A 66 27.10 -12.19 6.54
CA GLY A 66 26.43 -13.44 6.18
C GLY A 66 24.91 -13.36 6.28
N ILE A 67 24.33 -12.18 6.08
CA ILE A 67 22.87 -12.03 5.94
C ILE A 67 22.53 -12.43 4.51
N ASP A 68 21.86 -13.58 4.31
CA ASP A 68 21.56 -14.09 2.96
C ASP A 68 20.21 -13.58 2.41
N ASP A 69 19.28 -13.18 3.29
CA ASP A 69 17.90 -12.81 2.97
C ASP A 69 17.65 -11.29 3.08
N TYR A 70 18.41 -10.47 2.36
CA TYR A 70 18.15 -9.02 2.28
C TYR A 70 17.74 -8.56 0.89
N LYS A 71 16.88 -7.54 0.85
CA LYS A 71 16.32 -6.98 -0.39
C LYS A 71 17.02 -5.66 -0.70
N ILE A 72 17.47 -5.46 -1.93
CA ILE A 72 18.18 -4.23 -2.31
C ILE A 72 17.17 -3.11 -2.52
N THR A 73 16.03 -3.42 -3.17
CA THR A 73 15.00 -2.44 -3.52
C THR A 73 13.60 -2.95 -3.15
N PHE A 74 12.62 -2.04 -3.04
CA PHE A 74 11.22 -2.41 -2.84
C PHE A 74 10.63 -3.26 -3.98
N ASP A 75 11.19 -3.17 -5.19
CA ASP A 75 10.79 -4.05 -6.30
C ASP A 75 11.04 -5.53 -6.01
N ASP A 76 12.00 -5.83 -5.13
CA ASP A 76 12.30 -7.20 -4.74
C ASP A 76 11.20 -7.78 -3.84
N TYR A 77 10.34 -6.96 -3.21
CA TYR A 77 9.19 -7.40 -2.40
C TYR A 77 7.98 -7.82 -3.26
N LYS A 78 8.04 -7.65 -4.58
CA LYS A 78 7.03 -8.21 -5.46
C LYS A 78 7.14 -9.73 -5.41
N ASP A 79 6.22 -10.37 -4.71
CA ASP A 79 6.05 -11.80 -4.75
C ASP A 79 5.79 -12.22 -6.21
N GLU A 80 6.79 -12.79 -6.87
CA GLU A 80 6.66 -13.32 -8.23
C GLU A 80 5.46 -14.27 -8.33
N LYS A 81 5.15 -14.98 -7.23
CA LYS A 81 3.99 -15.86 -7.09
C LYS A 81 2.65 -15.12 -7.15
N GLU A 82 2.53 -13.92 -6.59
CA GLU A 82 1.31 -13.13 -6.69
C GLU A 82 1.13 -12.58 -8.11
N GLU A 83 2.20 -12.12 -8.74
CA GLU A 83 2.14 -11.72 -10.15
C GLU A 83 1.77 -12.89 -11.07
N GLU A 84 2.34 -14.07 -10.86
CA GLU A 84 2.00 -15.27 -11.61
C GLU A 84 0.56 -15.71 -11.36
N ALA A 85 0.08 -15.65 -10.12
CA ALA A 85 -1.30 -15.95 -9.77
C ALA A 85 -2.28 -14.95 -10.40
N LEU A 86 -1.93 -13.66 -10.45
CA LEU A 86 -2.71 -12.63 -11.13
C LEU A 86 -2.71 -12.85 -12.65
N LYS A 87 -1.55 -13.14 -13.25
CA LYS A 87 -1.42 -13.48 -14.69
C LYS A 87 -2.23 -14.74 -15.03
N LEU A 88 -2.21 -15.76 -14.17
CA LEU A 88 -2.98 -16.99 -14.31
C LEU A 88 -4.49 -16.72 -14.19
N LYS A 89 -4.92 -15.99 -13.15
CA LYS A 89 -6.32 -15.58 -12.96
C LYS A 89 -6.84 -14.79 -14.17
N ASN A 90 -6.05 -13.87 -14.71
CA ASN A 90 -6.43 -13.08 -15.88
C ASN A 90 -6.54 -13.94 -17.15
N ARG A 91 -5.63 -14.92 -17.34
CA ARG A 91 -5.73 -15.90 -18.44
C ARG A 91 -6.96 -16.80 -18.31
N ILE A 92 -7.30 -17.22 -17.08
CA ILE A 92 -8.49 -18.04 -16.81
C ILE A 92 -9.77 -17.23 -17.09
N LYS A 93 -9.87 -15.99 -16.59
CA LYS A 93 -11.01 -15.08 -16.89
C LYS A 93 -11.19 -14.86 -18.39
N ALA A 94 -10.12 -14.51 -19.10
CA ALA A 94 -10.18 -14.30 -20.55
C ALA A 94 -10.54 -15.56 -21.36
N LYS A 95 -10.32 -16.76 -20.81
CA LYS A 95 -10.79 -18.03 -21.40
C LYS A 95 -12.25 -18.31 -21.04
N LEU A 96 -12.68 -18.03 -19.81
CA LEU A 96 -14.07 -18.15 -19.39
C LEU A 96 -14.99 -17.19 -20.16
N ASP A 97 -14.57 -15.95 -20.38
CA ASP A 97 -15.33 -14.96 -21.15
C ASP A 97 -15.49 -15.35 -22.62
N LYS A 98 -14.57 -16.18 -23.15
CA LYS A 98 -14.67 -16.76 -24.50
C LYS A 98 -15.52 -18.04 -24.55
N ILE A 99 -15.75 -18.70 -23.41
CA ILE A 99 -16.55 -19.92 -23.28
C ILE A 99 -18.01 -19.59 -22.90
N LYS A 100 -18.27 -18.44 -22.27
CA LYS A 100 -19.62 -17.88 -22.13
C LYS A 100 -20.14 -17.45 -23.51
N GLY A 101 -20.66 -18.44 -24.26
CA GLY A 101 -21.62 -18.23 -25.33
C GLY A 101 -22.92 -17.57 -24.83
N PRO A 102 -23.88 -17.28 -25.73
CA PRO A 102 -24.97 -16.32 -25.52
C PRO A 102 -25.76 -16.53 -24.22
N PRO A 103 -26.31 -15.45 -23.64
CA PRO A 103 -26.83 -15.41 -22.28
C PRO A 103 -27.89 -16.48 -22.05
N ASP A 104 -27.61 -17.34 -21.08
CA ASP A 104 -28.50 -18.43 -20.66
C ASP A 104 -29.71 -17.84 -19.91
N GLU A 105 -30.84 -18.55 -19.96
CA GLU A 105 -32.13 -18.07 -19.44
C GLU A 105 -32.07 -17.68 -17.94
N GLY A 106 -31.11 -18.23 -17.19
CA GLY A 106 -30.81 -17.89 -15.80
C GLY A 106 -30.29 -16.47 -15.55
N GLU A 107 -29.49 -15.88 -16.46
CA GLU A 107 -28.97 -14.51 -16.29
C GLU A 107 -30.09 -13.47 -16.50
N LYS A 108 -31.06 -13.75 -17.37
CA LYS A 108 -32.25 -12.89 -17.59
C LYS A 108 -33.22 -12.87 -16.40
N ILE A 109 -33.25 -13.95 -15.62
CA ILE A 109 -34.09 -14.04 -14.42
C ILE A 109 -33.45 -13.23 -13.29
N MET A 110 -32.12 -13.28 -13.15
CA MET A 110 -31.38 -12.47 -12.16
C MET A 110 -31.50 -10.97 -12.45
N GLU A 111 -31.37 -10.55 -13.70
CA GLU A 111 -31.52 -9.15 -14.11
C GLU A 111 -32.94 -8.61 -13.85
N LYS A 112 -33.97 -9.48 -14.03
CA LYS A 112 -35.36 -9.15 -13.66
C LYS A 112 -35.53 -9.00 -12.15
N VAL A 113 -34.88 -9.83 -11.33
CA VAL A 113 -34.94 -9.73 -9.87
C VAL A 113 -34.26 -8.45 -9.38
N GLU A 114 -33.11 -8.09 -9.93
CA GLU A 114 -32.43 -6.81 -9.61
C GLU A 114 -33.24 -5.57 -10.03
N GLN A 115 -33.90 -5.63 -11.20
CA GLN A 115 -34.83 -4.58 -11.61
C GLN A 115 -36.03 -4.48 -10.68
N SER A 116 -36.59 -5.61 -10.24
CA SER A 116 -37.72 -5.65 -9.29
C SER A 116 -37.39 -4.96 -7.96
N ILE A 117 -36.21 -5.25 -7.41
CA ILE A 117 -35.72 -4.67 -6.15
C ILE A 117 -35.45 -3.16 -6.28
N SER A 118 -35.07 -2.70 -7.47
CA SER A 118 -34.81 -1.27 -7.73
C SER A 118 -36.08 -0.43 -7.93
N THR A 119 -37.23 -1.05 -8.27
CA THR A 119 -38.51 -0.32 -8.50
C THR A 119 -39.43 -0.22 -7.29
N GLU A 120 -39.17 -0.94 -6.19
CA GLU A 120 -40.03 -0.91 -4.99
C GLU A 120 -39.57 0.10 -3.93
N GLY A 121 -38.55 0.90 -4.23
CA GLY A 121 -37.98 1.88 -3.31
C GLY A 121 -38.42 3.32 -3.54
N GLU A 122 -39.72 3.63 -3.69
CA GLU A 122 -40.22 5.03 -3.55
C GLU A 122 -41.76 5.14 -3.61
N VAL A 123 -42.46 5.11 -2.46
CA VAL A 123 -43.70 5.89 -2.27
C VAL A 123 -44.04 6.07 -0.78
N GLN A 124 -43.81 7.28 -0.24
CA GLN A 124 -44.86 8.23 0.20
C GLN A 124 -44.37 9.16 1.32
N GLU A 125 -44.00 10.36 0.90
CA GLU A 125 -43.89 11.55 1.74
C GLU A 125 -45.28 12.22 1.88
N ALA A 126 -45.62 12.62 3.12
CA ALA A 126 -46.55 13.67 3.56
C ALA A 126 -48.08 13.59 3.28
N VAL A 127 -48.89 13.53 4.36
CA VAL A 127 -50.13 14.35 4.54
C VAL A 127 -50.37 14.65 6.05
N PRO A 128 -50.79 15.88 6.46
CA PRO A 128 -50.67 16.44 7.83
C PRO A 128 -52.00 16.46 8.63
N THR A 129 -52.06 17.22 9.75
CA THR A 129 -53.26 17.71 10.54
C THR A 129 -53.51 16.89 11.83
N GLN A 130 -53.60 17.37 13.09
CA GLN A 130 -53.85 18.70 13.68
C GLN A 130 -53.46 18.72 15.19
N GLU A 131 -53.17 19.95 15.67
CA GLU A 131 -53.49 20.53 16.99
C GLU A 131 -52.63 20.27 18.24
N GLU A 132 -51.76 21.24 18.53
CA GLU A 132 -51.32 21.59 19.90
C GLU A 132 -52.48 22.13 20.75
N PRO A 133 -52.41 21.98 22.09
CA PRO A 133 -52.28 23.20 22.87
C PRO A 133 -51.31 23.14 24.06
N LYS A 134 -50.49 24.20 24.14
CA LYS A 134 -50.08 24.97 25.34
C LYS A 134 -49.26 24.26 26.44
N GLY A 135 -47.97 24.61 26.48
CA GLY A 135 -47.54 25.68 27.40
C GLY A 135 -46.63 25.33 28.59
N LEU A 136 -45.69 26.24 28.82
CA LEU A 136 -44.79 26.43 29.98
C LEU A 136 -43.57 25.49 30.00
N MET A 137 -42.46 25.88 29.37
CA MET A 137 -41.39 26.54 30.12
C MET A 137 -41.22 26.00 31.56
N ALA A 138 -40.31 25.04 31.73
CA ALA A 138 -39.64 24.76 33.00
C ALA A 138 -38.35 23.97 32.71
N LYS A 139 -37.53 24.43 31.76
CA LYS A 139 -36.43 25.37 32.01
C LYS A 139 -35.12 24.57 32.15
N GLU A 140 -34.18 24.92 31.28
CA GLU A 140 -32.76 24.59 31.44
C GLU A 140 -32.32 24.74 32.90
N GLN A 141 -31.62 23.72 33.39
CA GLN A 141 -30.63 23.82 34.45
C GLN A 141 -29.41 23.04 33.96
#